data_AF-A0AA43C053-F1
#
_entry.id   AF-A0AA43C053-F1
#
_cell.length_a   1.000
_cell.length_b   1.000
_cell.length_c   1.000
_cell.angle_alpha   90.00
_cell.angle_beta   90.00
_cell.angle_gamma   90.00
#
_symmetry.space_group_name_H-M   'P 1'
#
loop_
_entity.id
_entity.type
_entity.pdbx_description
1 polymer ?
#
loop_
_entity_poly.entity_id
_entity_poly.type
_entity_poly.pdbx_seq_one_letter_code
_entity_poly.pdbx_strand_id
1 'polypeptide(L)'
;MDWAEAREGTLELWRRIRRMLDEPDELALLTEINAMCDLCETAKEQDPDSLDMCRACLAYQQFGGCRGVNLEMSERCVAGDWDALKVLIDEFIVHLEEVELPPPRAN
;
A
#
# COMPACT_ATOMS: atom_id res chain seq x y z
N MET A 1 6.50 4.59 15.20
CA MET A 1 6.26 4.88 13.79
C MET A 1 5.02 5.74 13.74
N ASP A 2 5.14 6.97 13.24
CA ASP A 2 3.98 7.82 13.03
C ASP A 2 3.36 7.60 11.63
N TRP A 3 2.23 8.25 11.36
CA TRP A 3 1.53 8.14 10.09
C TRP A 3 2.31 8.68 8.89
N ALA A 4 3.22 9.64 9.10
CA ALA A 4 4.07 10.17 8.04
C ALA A 4 5.17 9.18 7.66
N GLU A 5 5.83 8.59 8.66
CA GLU A 5 6.80 7.51 8.47
C GLU A 5 6.14 6.29 7.80
N ALA A 6 4.92 5.94 8.21
CA ALA A 6 4.17 4.84 7.60
C ALA A 6 3.80 5.13 6.15
N ARG A 7 3.29 6.33 5.84
CA ARG A 7 2.94 6.72 4.47
C ARG A 7 4.18 6.69 3.56
N GLU A 8 5.28 7.29 3.99
CA GLU A 8 6.49 7.34 3.16
C GLU A 8 7.07 5.94 2.96
N GLY A 9 7.19 5.14 4.02
CA GLY A 9 7.66 3.77 3.90
C GLY A 9 6.76 2.91 3.01
N THR A 10 5.44 3.06 3.12
CA THR A 10 4.50 2.40 2.20
C THR A 10 4.72 2.89 0.77
N LEU A 11 4.80 4.20 0.50
CA LEU A 11 5.10 4.71 -0.85
C LEU A 11 6.39 4.13 -1.43
N GLU A 12 7.44 3.98 -0.64
CA GLU A 12 8.69 3.35 -1.06
C GLU A 12 8.48 1.88 -1.48
N LEU A 13 7.68 1.12 -0.71
CA LEU A 13 7.31 -0.27 -1.05
C LEU A 13 6.53 -0.34 -2.36
N TRP A 14 5.50 0.50 -2.53
CA TRP A 14 4.70 0.53 -3.75
C TRP A 14 5.55 0.90 -4.97
N ARG A 15 6.42 1.91 -4.86
CA ARG A 15 7.35 2.32 -5.92
C ARG A 15 8.38 1.22 -6.23
N ARG A 16 8.80 0.43 -5.23
CA ARG A 16 9.69 -0.73 -5.44
C ARG A 16 8.99 -1.81 -6.27
N ILE A 17 7.77 -2.21 -5.87
CA ILE A 17 6.96 -3.17 -6.62
C ILE A 17 6.73 -2.68 -8.06
N ARG A 18 6.42 -1.38 -8.23
CA ARG A 18 6.23 -0.78 -9.55
C ARG A 18 7.44 -0.95 -10.48
N ARG A 19 8.65 -0.77 -9.96
CA ARG A 19 9.91 -0.96 -10.72
C ARG A 19 10.15 -2.42 -11.06
N MET A 20 9.82 -3.35 -10.15
CA MET A 20 9.95 -4.78 -10.41
C MET A 20 9.08 -5.25 -11.57
N LEU A 21 7.98 -4.55 -11.87
CA LEU A 21 7.11 -4.89 -13.01
C LEU A 21 7.70 -4.55 -14.38
N ASP A 22 8.84 -3.85 -14.45
CA ASP A 22 9.53 -3.64 -15.73
C ASP A 22 10.30 -4.89 -16.19
N GLU A 23 10.71 -5.74 -15.24
CA GLU A 23 11.29 -7.06 -15.47
C GLU A 23 10.73 -8.04 -14.41
N PRO A 24 9.49 -8.54 -14.59
CA PRO A 24 8.75 -9.21 -13.52
C PRO A 24 9.34 -10.58 -13.16
N ASP A 25 9.68 -10.73 -11.89
CA ASP A 25 9.88 -12.02 -11.21
C ASP A 25 8.68 -12.24 -10.29
N GLU A 26 7.82 -13.20 -10.66
CA GLU A 26 6.56 -13.49 -9.95
C GLU A 26 6.79 -13.80 -8.47
N LEU A 27 7.82 -14.58 -8.12
CA LEU A 27 8.06 -14.98 -6.73
C LEU A 27 8.56 -13.81 -5.89
N ALA A 28 9.44 -13.00 -6.48
CA ALA A 28 9.91 -11.79 -5.82
C ALA A 28 8.77 -10.77 -5.64
N LEU A 29 7.93 -10.59 -6.67
CA LEU A 29 6.76 -9.70 -6.62
C LEU A 29 5.76 -10.13 -5.54
N LEU A 30 5.39 -11.40 -5.48
CA LEU A 30 4.47 -11.90 -4.46
C LEU A 30 5.01 -11.71 -3.03
N THR A 31 6.33 -11.86 -2.85
CA THR A 31 6.98 -11.59 -1.56
C THR A 31 6.80 -10.12 -1.15
N GLU A 32 7.03 -9.21 -2.08
CA GLU A 32 6.95 -7.77 -1.87
C GLU A 32 5.51 -7.27 -1.67
N ILE A 33 4.55 -7.78 -2.46
CA ILE A 33 3.12 -7.50 -2.30
C ILE A 33 2.66 -7.89 -0.89
N ASN A 34 3.11 -9.05 -0.40
CA ASN A 34 2.76 -9.54 0.95
C ASN A 34 3.31 -8.69 2.09
N ALA A 35 4.39 -7.94 1.87
CA ALA A 35 4.97 -7.06 2.89
C ALA A 35 4.41 -5.62 2.85
N MET A 36 3.65 -5.25 1.80
CA MET A 36 3.35 -3.84 1.52
C MET A 36 2.45 -3.14 2.56
N CYS A 37 1.72 -3.92 3.35
CA CYS A 37 0.69 -3.42 4.26
C CYS A 37 1.16 -3.32 5.72
N ASP A 38 2.31 -3.92 6.05
CA ASP A 38 2.78 -4.09 7.42
C ASP A 38 3.06 -2.75 8.13
N LEU A 39 3.52 -1.74 7.37
CA LEU A 39 3.87 -0.43 7.91
C LEU A 39 2.63 0.35 8.39
N CYS A 40 1.57 0.40 7.58
CA CYS A 40 0.32 1.04 7.98
C CYS A 40 -0.40 0.26 9.09
N GLU A 41 -0.32 -1.08 9.08
CA GLU A 41 -0.85 -1.90 10.18
C GLU A 41 -0.10 -1.60 11.49
N THR A 42 1.23 -1.50 11.45
CA THR A 42 2.05 -1.13 12.61
C THR A 42 1.69 0.25 13.15
N ALA A 43 1.50 1.25 12.28
CA ALA A 43 1.08 2.60 12.71
C ALA A 43 -0.31 2.60 13.35
N LYS A 44 -1.26 1.84 12.79
CA LYS A 44 -2.60 1.67 13.35
C LYS A 44 -2.58 1.01 14.74
N GLU A 45 -1.74 0.01 14.96
CA GLU A 45 -1.61 -0.64 16.28
C GLU A 45 -1.04 0.32 17.33
N GLN A 46 -0.14 1.21 16.92
CA GLN A 46 0.47 2.22 17.80
C GLN A 46 -0.44 3.43 18.05
N ASP A 47 -1.44 3.64 17.19
CA ASP A 47 -2.46 4.68 17.35
C ASP A 47 -3.88 4.17 17.00
N PRO A 48 -4.54 3.39 17.88
CA PRO A 48 -5.85 2.78 17.60
C PRO A 48 -6.98 3.79 17.35
N ASP A 49 -6.85 5.01 17.88
CA ASP A 49 -7.84 6.08 17.72
C ASP A 49 -7.80 6.73 16.33
N SER A 50 -6.76 6.42 15.53
CA SER A 50 -6.57 6.95 14.17
C SER A 50 -7.28 6.15 13.06
N LEU A 51 -8.35 5.42 13.40
CA LEU A 51 -9.20 4.66 12.45
C LEU A 51 -9.68 5.50 11.23
N ASP A 52 -9.68 6.83 11.35
CA ASP A 52 -9.98 7.75 10.25
C ASP A 52 -8.98 7.67 9.08
N MET A 53 -7.73 7.26 9.34
CA MET A 53 -6.70 7.17 8.28
C MET A 53 -6.94 6.03 7.30
N CYS A 54 -7.37 4.87 7.78
CA CYS A 54 -7.77 3.80 6.88
C CYS A 54 -8.98 4.22 6.02
N ARG A 55 -9.92 5.01 6.57
CA ARG A 55 -11.10 5.46 5.82
C ARG A 55 -10.77 6.44 4.69
N ALA A 56 -9.69 7.21 4.83
CA ALA A 56 -9.17 8.09 3.78
C ALA A 56 -8.37 7.34 2.69
N CYS A 57 -7.95 6.09 2.96
CA CYS A 57 -7.15 5.29 2.03
C CYS A 57 -8.02 4.61 0.96
N LEU A 58 -7.61 4.72 -0.31
CA LEU A 58 -8.28 4.08 -1.44
C LEU A 58 -8.40 2.55 -1.29
N ALA A 59 -7.43 1.90 -0.63
CA ALA A 59 -7.44 0.44 -0.45
C ALA A 59 -8.62 0.00 0.41
N TYR A 60 -8.90 0.81 1.43
CA TYR A 60 -10.05 0.59 2.28
C TYR A 60 -11.36 0.91 1.57
N GLN A 61 -11.39 1.99 0.79
CA GLN A 61 -12.58 2.43 0.06
C GLN A 61 -12.98 1.45 -1.05
N GLN A 62 -12.02 0.93 -1.80
CA GLN A 62 -12.27 0.04 -2.94
C GLN A 62 -12.32 -1.44 -2.53
N PHE A 63 -11.46 -1.87 -1.60
CA PHE A 63 -11.26 -3.29 -1.29
C PHE A 63 -11.57 -3.67 0.17
N GLY A 64 -12.09 -2.73 0.98
CA GLY A 64 -12.38 -2.96 2.40
C GLY A 64 -11.14 -3.08 3.29
N GLY A 65 -9.94 -2.87 2.73
CA GLY A 65 -8.69 -2.78 3.46
C GLY A 65 -7.48 -3.28 2.67
N CYS A 66 -6.31 -3.17 3.29
CA CYS A 66 -5.04 -3.49 2.65
C CYS A 66 -4.92 -4.98 2.26
N ARG A 67 -5.60 -5.89 2.97
CA ARG A 67 -5.69 -7.31 2.57
C ARG A 67 -6.43 -7.51 1.25
N GLY A 68 -7.44 -6.69 0.96
CA GLY A 68 -8.20 -6.80 -0.27
C GLY A 68 -7.39 -6.35 -1.49
N VAL A 69 -6.64 -5.25 -1.38
CA VAL A 69 -5.73 -4.84 -2.47
C VAL A 69 -4.57 -5.81 -2.66
N ASN A 70 -4.04 -6.38 -1.57
CA ASN A 70 -3.01 -7.42 -1.64
C ASN A 70 -3.49 -8.66 -2.41
N LEU A 71 -4.73 -9.11 -2.15
CA LEU A 71 -5.34 -10.22 -2.87
C LEU A 71 -5.46 -9.89 -4.37
N GLU A 72 -6.03 -8.74 -4.71
CA GLU A 72 -6.18 -8.29 -6.11
C GLU A 72 -4.84 -8.24 -6.85
N MET A 73 -3.81 -7.68 -6.20
CA MET A 73 -2.46 -7.60 -6.75
C MET A 73 -1.84 -8.98 -6.93
N SER A 74 -2.02 -9.88 -5.96
CA SER A 74 -1.51 -11.25 -6.01
C SER A 74 -2.17 -12.05 -7.13
N GLU A 75 -3.49 -11.92 -7.31
CA GLU A 75 -4.24 -12.57 -8.39
C GLU A 75 -3.76 -12.11 -9.76
N ARG A 76 -3.56 -10.79 -9.95
CA ARG A 76 -3.01 -10.23 -11.20
C ARG A 76 -1.58 -10.67 -11.45
N CYS A 77 -0.76 -10.76 -10.39
CA CYS A 77 0.61 -11.25 -10.46
C CYS A 77 0.64 -12.71 -10.95
N VAL A 78 -0.16 -13.59 -10.36
CA VAL A 78 -0.26 -15.00 -10.77
C VAL A 78 -0.84 -15.15 -12.18
N ALA A 79 -1.78 -14.27 -12.57
CA ALA A 79 -2.33 -14.24 -13.92
C ALA A 79 -1.35 -13.69 -14.98
N GLY A 80 -0.23 -13.10 -14.55
CA GLY A 80 0.73 -12.44 -15.44
C GLY A 80 0.21 -11.15 -16.07
N ASP A 81 -0.82 -10.53 -15.47
CA ASP A 81 -1.43 -9.29 -15.97
C ASP A 81 -0.63 -8.05 -15.49
N TRP A 82 0.60 -7.94 -15.99
CA TRP A 82 1.57 -6.95 -15.54
C TRP A 82 1.13 -5.52 -15.85
N ASP A 83 0.51 -5.29 -17.00
CA ASP A 83 0.04 -3.96 -17.39
C ASP A 83 -1.08 -3.48 -16.47
N ALA A 84 -2.05 -4.35 -16.16
CA ALA A 84 -3.12 -3.98 -15.25
C ALA A 84 -2.63 -3.85 -13.81
N LEU A 85 -1.61 -4.61 -13.40
CA LEU A 85 -0.96 -4.45 -12.10
C LEU A 85 -0.18 -3.14 -12.00
N LYS A 86 0.49 -2.69 -13.06
CA LYS A 86 1.15 -1.36 -13.13
C LYS A 86 0.14 -0.24 -12.96
N VAL A 87 -0.97 -0.28 -13.70
CA VAL A 87 -2.05 0.74 -13.61
C VAL A 87 -2.60 0.82 -12.19
N LEU A 88 -2.91 -0.34 -11.59
CA LEU A 88 -3.40 -0.41 -10.21
C LEU A 88 -2.39 0.24 -9.25
N ILE A 89 -1.12 -0.17 -9.30
CA ILE A 89 -0.08 0.39 -8.44
C ILE A 89 0.10 1.89 -8.61
N ASP A 90 0.10 2.38 -9.85
CA ASP A 90 0.27 3.80 -10.14
C ASP A 90 -0.90 4.63 -9.57
N GLU A 91 -2.15 4.16 -9.66
CA GLU A 91 -3.33 4.80 -9.06
C GLU A 91 -3.20 4.91 -7.53
N PHE A 92 -2.77 3.83 -6.89
CA PHE A 92 -2.61 3.77 -5.45
C PHE A 92 -1.47 4.65 -4.93
N ILE A 93 -0.35 4.74 -5.66
CA ILE A 93 0.74 5.66 -5.33
C ILE A 93 0.22 7.09 -5.34
N VAL A 94 -0.46 7.50 -6.41
CA VAL A 94 -1.03 8.86 -6.54
C VAL A 94 -1.98 9.16 -5.38
N HIS A 95 -2.93 8.27 -5.11
CA HIS A 95 -3.88 8.50 -4.02
C HIS A 95 -3.18 8.57 -2.67
N LEU A 96 -2.21 7.69 -2.40
CA LEU A 96 -1.50 7.67 -1.13
C LEU A 96 -0.65 8.94 -0.92
N GLU A 97 -0.08 9.52 -1.98
CA GLU A 97 0.61 10.82 -1.93
C GLU A 97 -0.33 11.98 -1.55
N GLU A 98 -1.60 11.89 -1.98
CA GLU A 98 -2.63 12.90 -1.72
C GLU A 98 -3.34 12.74 -0.36
N VAL A 99 -3.17 11.60 0.33
CA VAL A 99 -3.78 11.39 1.65
C VAL A 99 -3.25 12.46 2.64
N GLU A 100 -4.19 13.27 3.14
CA GLU A 100 -3.94 14.21 4.23
C GLU A 100 -3.64 13.44 5.52
N LEU A 101 -2.50 13.75 6.14
CA LEU A 101 -2.07 13.12 7.38
C LEU A 101 -2.47 13.99 8.59
N PRO A 102 -2.79 13.37 9.73
CA PRO A 102 -3.00 14.10 10.97
C PRO A 102 -1.70 14.79 11.39
N PRO A 103 -1.80 15.93 12.10
CA PRO A 103 -0.61 16.59 12.62
C PRO A 103 0.18 15.65 13.55
N PRO A 104 1.52 15.72 13.54
CA PRO A 104 2.34 14.91 14.43
C PRO A 104 1.96 15.16 15.89
N ARG A 105 1.89 14.10 16.69
CA ARG A 105 1.59 14.23 18.13
C ARG A 105 2.68 15.09 18.77
N ALA A 106 2.26 16.15 19.47
CA ALA A 106 3.16 16.89 20.36
C ALA A 106 3.53 15.97 21.53
N ASN A 107 4.83 15.71 21.70
CA ASN A 107 5.38 15.02 22.87
C ASN A 107 5.18 15.84 24.15
#